data_AF-A0A4T0UXB7-F1
#
_entry.id   AF-A0A4T0UXB7-F1
#
_cell.length_a   1.000
_cell.length_b   1.000
_cell.length_c   1.000
_cell.angle_alpha   90.00
_cell.angle_beta   90.00
_cell.angle_gamma   90.00
#
_symmetry.space_group_name_H-M   'P 1'
#
loop_
_entity.id
_entity.type
_entity.pdbx_description
1 polymer ?
#
loop_
_entity_poly.entity_id
_entity_poly.type
_entity_poly.pdbx_seq_one_letter_code
_entity_poly.pdbx_strand_id
1 'polypeptide(L)'
;MPLCLRVLLVTGLLAALPARAGVPSAFAAQPLPFKQRVCGMLFADISAQQVRLARQNPAQMSGDMRKAMLMSATEALIFLEATGYLEEHSKAQAEAYAHALEEGASDEYMAVVQACHTRYRPRKTEAEIRVFVEDARQVLREQLGE
;
A
#
# COMPACT_ATOMS: atom_id res chain seq x y z
N MET A 1 -20.22 17.26 0.93
CA MET A 1 -19.70 16.19 0.07
C MET A 1 -18.47 16.70 -0.65
N PRO A 2 -17.24 16.23 -0.31
CA PRO A 2 -16.38 15.64 -1.35
C PRO A 2 -15.34 14.64 -0.79
N LEU A 3 -15.76 13.48 -0.29
CA LEU A 3 -14.84 12.37 0.06
C LEU A 3 -14.84 11.26 -1.00
N CYS A 4 -15.87 11.19 -1.85
CA CYS A 4 -16.04 10.12 -2.85
C CYS A 4 -15.11 10.25 -4.08
N LEU A 5 -14.42 11.37 -4.26
CA LEU A 5 -13.56 11.60 -5.43
C LEU A 5 -12.09 11.21 -5.23
N ARG A 6 -11.63 10.95 -4.00
CA ARG A 6 -10.20 10.67 -3.74
C ARG A 6 -9.78 9.24 -4.04
N VAL A 7 -10.71 8.30 -4.07
CA VAL A 7 -10.39 6.87 -4.10
C VAL A 7 -10.31 6.32 -5.53
N LEU A 8 -11.07 6.91 -6.47
CA LEU A 8 -11.05 6.51 -7.89
C LEU A 8 -9.83 7.03 -8.67
N LEU A 9 -8.98 7.85 -8.03
CA LEU A 9 -7.83 8.51 -8.66
C LEU A 9 -6.48 7.85 -8.34
N VAL A 10 -6.42 6.66 -7.76
CA VAL A 10 -5.11 6.06 -7.46
C VAL A 10 -4.59 5.22 -8.63
N THR A 11 -5.44 4.57 -9.42
CA THR A 11 -5.00 3.73 -10.55
C THR A 11 -4.94 4.46 -11.90
N GLY A 12 -5.80 5.45 -12.13
CA GLY A 12 -5.79 6.26 -13.36
C GLY A 12 -4.86 7.49 -13.31
N LEU A 13 -4.55 8.01 -12.11
CA LEU A 13 -3.74 9.23 -11.94
C LEU A 13 -2.24 8.96 -11.80
N LEU A 14 -1.82 7.70 -11.57
CA LEU A 14 -0.39 7.34 -11.57
C LEU A 14 0.28 7.51 -12.95
N ALA A 15 -0.51 7.60 -14.03
CA ALA A 15 -0.02 7.86 -15.38
C ALA A 15 -0.03 9.35 -15.77
N ALA A 16 -0.68 10.22 -14.99
CA ALA A 16 -0.90 11.64 -15.32
C ALA A 16 -0.41 12.62 -14.24
N LEU A 17 0.13 12.14 -13.12
CA LEU A 17 0.80 12.98 -12.13
C LEU A 17 2.11 13.52 -12.72
N PRO A 18 2.32 14.85 -12.76
CA PRO A 18 3.58 15.41 -13.21
C PRO A 18 4.71 14.88 -12.32
N ALA A 19 5.77 14.39 -12.95
CA ALA A 19 6.95 13.77 -12.33
C ALA A 19 7.82 14.72 -11.48
N ARG A 20 7.22 15.57 -10.63
CA ARG A 20 7.91 16.71 -9.98
C ARG A 20 7.88 16.75 -8.46
N ALA A 21 7.17 15.85 -7.77
CA ALA A 21 7.48 15.57 -6.38
C ALA A 21 8.51 14.44 -6.35
N GLY A 22 9.78 14.79 -6.17
CA GLY A 22 10.81 13.79 -5.88
C GLY A 22 10.44 13.07 -4.59
N VAL A 23 10.76 11.78 -4.51
CA VAL A 23 10.67 11.03 -3.25
C VAL A 23 11.40 11.84 -2.16
N PRO A 24 10.79 12.09 -0.98
CA PRO A 24 11.40 12.90 0.06
C PRO A 24 12.84 12.43 0.35
N SER A 25 13.78 13.37 0.38
CA SER A 25 15.21 13.04 0.57
C SER A 25 15.44 12.27 1.88
N ALA A 26 14.68 12.61 2.93
CA ALA A 26 14.68 11.90 4.21
C ALA A 26 14.32 10.42 4.06
N PHE A 27 13.30 10.09 3.25
CA PHE A 27 12.94 8.70 2.94
C PHE A 27 13.96 8.03 2.03
N ALA A 28 14.44 8.75 1.01
CA ALA A 28 15.42 8.24 0.06
C ALA A 28 16.76 7.87 0.73
N ALA A 29 17.12 8.54 1.83
CA ALA A 29 18.33 8.25 2.61
C ALA A 29 18.21 7.01 3.51
N GLN A 30 16.99 6.51 3.79
CA GLN A 30 16.78 5.37 4.69
C GLN A 30 17.30 4.05 4.09
N PRO A 31 17.66 3.07 4.93
CA PRO A 31 18.08 1.76 4.44
C PRO A 31 16.89 1.05 3.75
N LEU A 32 17.20 0.14 2.81
CA LEU A 32 16.18 -0.58 2.03
C LEU A 32 15.11 -1.29 2.90
N PRO A 33 15.46 -1.98 4.00
CA PRO A 33 14.47 -2.65 4.84
C PRO A 33 13.48 -1.68 5.47
N PHE A 34 13.93 -0.48 5.86
CA PHE A 34 13.05 0.58 6.35
C PHE A 34 12.07 1.02 5.26
N LYS A 35 12.57 1.30 4.05
CA LYS A 35 11.73 1.70 2.90
C LYS A 35 10.68 0.65 2.59
N GLN A 36 11.08 -0.63 2.57
CA GLN A 36 10.17 -1.75 2.33
C GLN A 36 9.11 -1.87 3.43
N ARG A 37 9.46 -1.59 4.69
CA ARG A 37 8.50 -1.62 5.81
C ARG A 37 7.45 -0.54 5.63
N VAL A 38 7.89 0.69 5.35
CA VAL A 38 6.99 1.81 5.03
C VAL A 38 6.07 1.45 3.86
N CYS A 39 6.62 0.93 2.76
CA CYS A 39 5.82 0.49 1.61
C CYS A 39 4.74 -0.54 2.00
N GLY A 40 5.11 -1.54 2.82
CA GLY A 40 4.18 -2.55 3.31
C GLY A 40 3.05 -1.96 4.15
N MET A 41 3.37 -1.01 5.03
CA MET A 41 2.38 -0.30 5.85
C MET A 41 1.41 0.53 5.00
N LEU A 42 1.93 1.31 4.04
CA LEU A 42 1.09 2.13 3.15
C LEU A 42 0.11 1.26 2.33
N PHE A 43 0.57 0.13 1.80
CA PHE A 43 -0.32 -0.78 1.07
C PHE A 43 -1.34 -1.48 1.97
N ALA A 44 -0.98 -1.77 3.22
CA ALA A 44 -1.91 -2.32 4.20
C ALA A 44 -3.03 -1.32 4.50
N ASP A 45 -2.71 -0.03 4.71
CA ASP A 45 -3.73 0.99 4.95
C ASP A 45 -4.58 1.27 3.71
N ILE A 46 -3.99 1.38 2.51
CA ILE A 46 -4.75 1.49 1.25
C ILE A 46 -5.74 0.33 1.13
N SER A 47 -5.32 -0.90 1.40
CA SER A 47 -6.19 -2.07 1.38
C SER A 47 -7.31 -1.95 2.43
N ALA A 48 -6.99 -1.54 3.65
CA ALA A 48 -7.97 -1.35 4.72
C ALA A 48 -8.99 -0.24 4.38
N GLN A 49 -8.56 0.87 3.78
CA GLN A 49 -9.44 1.92 3.29
C GLN A 49 -10.41 1.40 2.22
N GLN A 50 -9.91 0.63 1.25
CA GLN A 50 -10.74 0.04 0.20
C GLN A 50 -11.76 -0.95 0.76
N VAL A 51 -11.38 -1.78 1.73
CA VAL A 51 -12.30 -2.65 2.48
C VAL A 51 -13.38 -1.83 3.20
N ARG A 52 -12.98 -0.77 3.93
CA ARG A 52 -13.94 0.11 4.64
C ARG A 52 -14.96 0.70 3.66
N LEU A 53 -14.51 1.15 2.50
CA LEU A 53 -15.38 1.69 1.45
C LEU A 53 -16.28 0.63 0.83
N ALA A 54 -15.77 -0.58 0.59
CA ALA A 54 -16.55 -1.71 0.10
C ALA A 54 -17.67 -2.09 1.08
N ARG A 55 -17.38 -2.13 2.38
CA ARG A 55 -18.38 -2.36 3.44
C ARG A 55 -19.45 -1.27 3.49
N GLN A 56 -19.08 -0.02 3.26
CA GLN A 56 -20.02 1.10 3.24
C GLN A 56 -20.88 1.14 1.97
N ASN A 57 -20.37 0.60 0.86
CA ASN A 57 -21.02 0.67 -0.45
C ASN A 57 -20.98 -0.69 -1.18
N PRO A 58 -21.54 -1.77 -0.60
CA PRO A 58 -21.39 -3.12 -1.14
C PRO A 58 -22.00 -3.27 -2.54
N ALA A 59 -23.08 -2.55 -2.82
CA ALA A 59 -23.74 -2.53 -4.14
C ALA A 59 -22.86 -1.89 -5.24
N GLN A 60 -21.81 -1.15 -4.88
CA GLN A 60 -20.87 -0.52 -5.81
C GLN A 60 -19.56 -1.30 -5.93
N MET A 61 -19.41 -2.44 -5.24
CA MET A 61 -18.18 -3.23 -5.28
C MET A 61 -18.05 -3.94 -6.64
N SER A 62 -17.32 -3.30 -7.55
CA SER A 62 -17.01 -3.86 -8.87
C SER A 62 -15.91 -4.92 -8.80
N GLY A 63 -15.79 -5.73 -9.86
CA GLY A 63 -14.67 -6.68 -10.00
C GLY A 63 -13.30 -5.99 -9.97
N ASP A 64 -13.20 -4.78 -10.51
CA ASP A 64 -11.97 -3.98 -10.49
C ASP A 64 -11.61 -3.49 -9.09
N MET A 65 -12.59 -3.10 -8.27
CA MET A 65 -12.35 -2.75 -6.86
C MET A 65 -11.85 -3.96 -6.08
N ARG A 66 -12.48 -5.14 -6.26
CA ARG A 66 -12.00 -6.39 -5.62
C ARG A 66 -10.57 -6.72 -6.06
N LYS A 67 -10.25 -6.53 -7.34
CA LYS A 67 -8.89 -6.75 -7.87
C LYS A 67 -7.89 -5.76 -7.27
N ALA A 68 -8.24 -4.48 -7.16
CA ALA A 68 -7.39 -3.46 -6.55
C ALA A 68 -7.09 -3.79 -5.07
N MET A 69 -8.11 -4.20 -4.32
CA MET A 69 -7.99 -4.64 -2.92
C MET A 69 -7.04 -5.82 -2.79
N LEU A 70 -7.22 -6.83 -3.62
CA LEU A 70 -6.35 -8.00 -3.64
C LEU A 70 -4.90 -7.62 -3.95
N MET A 71 -4.69 -6.77 -4.96
CA MET A 71 -3.36 -6.30 -5.32
C MET A 71 -2.69 -5.53 -4.18
N SER A 72 -3.38 -4.58 -3.53
CA SER A 72 -2.79 -3.84 -2.40
C SER A 72 -2.51 -4.74 -1.20
N ALA A 73 -3.41 -5.66 -0.86
CA ALA A 73 -3.18 -6.63 0.23
C ALA A 73 -1.99 -7.55 -0.07
N THR A 74 -1.86 -8.04 -1.31
CA THR A 74 -0.71 -8.86 -1.71
C THR A 74 0.60 -8.07 -1.66
N GLU A 75 0.64 -6.83 -2.15
CA GLU A 75 1.84 -5.99 -2.06
C GLU A 75 2.23 -5.74 -0.61
N ALA A 76 1.26 -5.43 0.27
CA ALA A 76 1.51 -5.24 1.69
C ALA A 76 2.23 -6.46 2.29
N LEU A 77 1.72 -7.66 2.05
CA LEU A 77 2.32 -8.90 2.57
C LEU A 77 3.74 -9.13 2.03
N ILE A 78 3.96 -8.95 0.72
CA ILE A 78 5.28 -9.08 0.08
C ILE A 78 6.29 -8.14 0.74
N PHE A 79 5.92 -6.89 0.96
CA PHE A 79 6.79 -5.89 1.57
C PHE A 79 7.05 -6.17 3.05
N LEU A 80 6.04 -6.54 3.82
CA LEU A 80 6.18 -6.79 5.26
C LEU A 80 7.04 -8.03 5.53
N GLU A 81 6.85 -9.10 4.76
CA GLU A 81 7.66 -10.32 4.87
C GLU A 81 9.13 -10.07 4.52
N ALA A 82 9.41 -9.23 3.51
CA ALA A 82 10.78 -8.80 3.18
C ALA A 82 11.50 -8.00 4.28
N THR A 83 10.80 -7.61 5.34
CA THR A 83 11.33 -6.80 6.46
C THR A 83 11.39 -7.54 7.79
N GLY A 84 11.17 -8.86 7.80
CA GLY A 84 11.14 -9.68 9.01
C GLY A 84 12.39 -9.58 9.90
N TYR A 85 13.53 -9.20 9.35
CA TYR A 85 14.81 -9.02 10.07
C TYR A 85 15.05 -7.60 10.58
N LEU A 86 14.12 -6.66 10.36
CA LEU A 86 14.25 -5.29 10.86
C LEU A 86 14.17 -5.28 12.39
N GLU A 87 15.09 -4.57 13.05
CA GLU A 87 15.05 -4.40 14.51
C GLU A 87 13.78 -3.67 14.95
N GLU A 88 13.28 -3.98 16.15
CA GLU A 88 11.99 -3.48 16.64
C GLU A 88 11.93 -1.95 16.70
N HIS A 89 13.02 -1.30 17.10
CA HIS A 89 13.12 0.15 17.10
C HIS A 89 12.97 0.74 15.70
N SER A 90 13.61 0.12 14.70
CA SER A 90 13.53 0.56 13.30
C SER A 90 12.15 0.29 12.69
N LYS A 91 11.45 -0.77 13.12
CA LYS A 91 10.05 -1.00 12.74
C LYS A 91 9.16 0.12 13.26
N ALA A 92 9.26 0.45 14.54
CA ALA A 92 8.46 1.52 15.14
C ALA A 92 8.69 2.88 14.45
N GLN A 93 9.94 3.19 14.08
CA GLN A 93 10.24 4.39 13.29
C GLN A 93 9.62 4.36 11.90
N ALA A 94 9.67 3.22 11.20
CA ALA A 94 9.06 3.07 9.89
C ALA A 94 7.53 3.21 9.94
N GLU A 95 6.90 2.67 10.99
CA GLU A 95 5.46 2.78 11.22
C GLU A 95 5.06 4.24 11.51
N ALA A 96 5.79 4.93 12.38
CA ALA A 96 5.56 6.34 12.66
C ALA A 96 5.72 7.19 11.39
N TYR A 97 6.70 6.88 10.55
CA TYR A 97 6.91 7.58 9.28
C TYR A 97 5.77 7.32 8.28
N ALA A 98 5.31 6.07 8.15
CA ALA A 98 4.18 5.74 7.29
C ALA A 98 2.90 6.47 7.72
N HIS A 99 2.63 6.51 9.03
CA HIS A 99 1.47 7.21 9.57
C HIS A 99 1.53 8.73 9.30
N ALA A 100 2.70 9.35 9.51
CA ALA A 100 2.89 10.78 9.23
C ALA A 100 2.66 11.11 7.73
N LEU A 101 3.02 10.21 6.81
CA LEU A 101 2.73 10.39 5.38
C LEU A 101 1.23 10.34 5.08
N GLU A 102 0.51 9.40 5.70
CA GLU A 102 -0.94 9.24 5.50
C GLU A 102 -1.73 10.45 6.01
N GLU A 103 -1.38 10.95 7.20
CA GLU A 103 -2.01 12.14 7.78
C GLU A 103 -1.81 13.40 6.92
N GLY A 104 -0.69 13.47 6.21
CA GLY A 104 -0.30 14.62 5.40
C GLY A 104 -1.09 14.81 4.09
N ALA A 105 -1.81 13.79 3.60
CA ALA A 105 -2.51 13.78 2.30
C ALA A 105 -1.81 14.61 1.19
N SER A 106 -0.49 14.44 1.09
CA SER A 106 0.41 15.33 0.36
C SER A 106 0.96 14.70 -0.91
N ASP A 107 1.55 15.52 -1.79
CA ASP A 107 2.31 15.05 -2.96
C ASP A 107 3.44 14.10 -2.56
N GLU A 108 3.95 14.20 -1.33
CA GLU A 108 4.98 13.30 -0.79
C GLU A 108 4.45 11.88 -0.57
N TYR A 109 3.23 11.74 -0.04
CA TYR A 109 2.58 10.43 0.09
C TYR A 109 2.47 9.74 -1.27
N MET A 110 1.97 10.46 -2.28
CA MET A 110 1.82 9.91 -3.63
C MET A 110 3.17 9.55 -4.26
N ALA A 111 4.20 10.39 -4.06
CA ALA A 111 5.56 10.11 -4.54
C ALA A 111 6.18 8.87 -3.89
N VAL A 112 5.96 8.67 -2.58
CA VAL A 112 6.46 7.48 -1.86
C VAL A 112 5.71 6.23 -2.31
N VAL A 113 4.38 6.26 -2.41
CA VAL A 113 3.58 5.12 -2.91
C VAL A 113 4.02 4.72 -4.32
N GLN A 114 4.24 5.69 -5.22
CA GLN A 114 4.73 5.42 -6.56
C GLN A 114 6.15 4.81 -6.53
N ALA A 115 7.04 5.28 -5.66
CA ALA A 115 8.38 4.71 -5.51
C ALA A 115 8.35 3.28 -4.95
N CYS A 116 7.41 2.97 -4.07
CA CYS A 116 7.18 1.62 -3.59
C CYS A 116 6.85 0.66 -4.74
N HIS A 117 5.90 1.02 -5.60
CA HIS A 117 5.54 0.21 -6.78
C HIS A 117 6.67 0.04 -7.81
N THR A 118 7.50 1.06 -8.00
CA THR A 118 8.43 1.10 -9.14
C THR A 118 9.88 0.78 -8.80
N ARG A 119 10.32 1.06 -7.56
CA ARG A 119 11.75 1.01 -7.19
C ARG A 119 12.05 0.04 -6.05
N TYR A 120 11.14 -0.10 -5.08
CA TYR A 120 11.44 -0.82 -3.84
C TYR A 120 10.80 -2.19 -3.72
N ARG A 121 9.98 -2.58 -4.71
CA ARG A 121 9.30 -3.88 -4.75
C ARG A 121 10.29 -5.05 -4.62
N PRO A 122 10.14 -5.92 -3.60
CA PRO A 122 10.93 -7.14 -3.49
C PRO A 122 10.75 -8.02 -4.73
N ARG A 123 11.82 -8.71 -5.14
CA ARG A 123 11.71 -9.75 -6.17
C ARG A 123 11.13 -11.01 -5.54
N LYS A 124 10.05 -11.52 -6.12
CA LYS A 124 9.39 -12.77 -5.72
C LYS A 124 9.12 -13.62 -6.96
N THR A 125 9.25 -14.93 -6.82
CA THR A 125 8.86 -15.91 -7.83
C THR A 125 7.34 -15.97 -7.96
N GLU A 126 6.85 -16.50 -9.07
CA GLU A 126 5.41 -16.69 -9.26
C GLU A 126 4.79 -17.56 -8.14
N ALA A 127 5.50 -18.60 -7.72
CA ALA A 127 5.06 -19.50 -6.65
C ALA A 127 4.88 -18.76 -5.32
N GLU A 128 5.86 -17.91 -4.94
CA GLU A 128 5.78 -17.10 -3.73
C GLU A 128 4.64 -16.07 -3.82
N ILE A 129 4.50 -15.39 -4.96
CA ILE A 129 3.40 -14.43 -5.18
C ILE A 129 2.05 -15.12 -5.00
N ARG A 130 1.89 -16.36 -5.47
CA ARG A 130 0.66 -17.13 -5.32
C ARG A 130 0.30 -17.35 -3.85
N VAL A 131 1.27 -17.64 -2.99
CA VAL A 131 1.05 -17.75 -1.54
C VAL A 131 0.50 -16.45 -0.98
N PHE A 132 1.14 -15.31 -1.28
CA PHE A 132 0.66 -14.00 -0.81
C PHE A 132 -0.70 -13.60 -1.38
N VAL A 133 -1.05 -14.07 -2.58
CA VAL A 133 -2.39 -13.86 -3.15
C VAL A 133 -3.43 -14.65 -2.37
N GLU A 134 -3.16 -15.90 -2.00
CA GLU A 134 -4.10 -16.68 -1.18
C GLU A 134 -4.23 -16.11 0.24
N ASP A 135 -3.12 -15.70 0.86
CA ASP A 135 -3.14 -15.04 2.16
C ASP A 135 -3.93 -13.72 2.10
N ALA A 136 -3.69 -12.90 1.08
CA ALA A 136 -4.43 -11.66 0.86
C ALA A 136 -5.93 -11.91 0.64
N ARG A 137 -6.30 -12.95 -0.11
CA ARG A 137 -7.71 -13.36 -0.26
C ARG A 137 -8.31 -13.74 1.08
N GLN A 138 -7.59 -14.50 1.89
CA GLN A 138 -8.07 -14.92 3.20
C GLN A 138 -8.32 -13.72 4.12
N VAL A 139 -7.35 -12.81 4.23
CA VAL A 139 -7.49 -11.56 4.99
C VAL A 139 -8.69 -10.75 4.49
N LEU A 140 -8.88 -10.63 3.17
CA LEU A 140 -10.00 -9.90 2.60
C LEU A 140 -11.35 -10.56 2.89
N ARG A 141 -11.46 -11.89 2.86
CA ARG A 141 -12.71 -12.60 3.22
C ARG A 141 -13.07 -12.36 4.68
N GLU A 142 -12.10 -12.52 5.59
CA GLU A 142 -12.26 -12.24 7.02
C GLU A 142 -12.70 -10.79 7.25
N GLN A 143 -12.09 -9.86 6.51
CA GLN A 143 -12.44 -8.45 6.55
C GLN A 143 -13.71 -8.09 5.78
N LEU A 144 -14.35 -8.97 5.02
CA LEU A 144 -15.63 -8.68 4.36
C LEU A 144 -16.80 -9.49 4.92
N GLY A 145 -16.52 -10.51 5.74
CA GLY A 145 -17.52 -11.44 6.27
C GLY A 145 -18.04 -12.42 5.21
N GLU A 146 -17.20 -12.75 4.21
CA GLU A 146 -17.47 -13.74 3.16
C GLU A 146 -16.98 -15.15 3.55
#